data_AF-A0A228IB63-F1
#
_entry.id   AF-A0A228IB63-F1
#
_cell.length_a   1.000
_cell.length_b   1.000
_cell.length_c   1.000
_cell.angle_alpha   90.00
_cell.angle_beta   90.00
_cell.angle_gamma   90.00
#
_symmetry.space_group_name_H-M   'P 1'
#
loop_
_entity.id
_entity.type
_entity.pdbx_description
1 polymer ?
#
loop_
_entity_poly.entity_id
_entity_poly.type
_entity_poly.pdbx_seq_one_letter_code
_entity_poly.pdbx_strand_id
1 'polypeptide(L)'
;MSFATMLVRWLAERLSGHAATARRPPPAAFAVARRPLRWRAPWLVWHLLSWVALTLLAPPIWTIGTLLLIDASSDQPLFWMLAMAIVPVANGAAIVAANQRHHRRPFTRRSTVALYLFFVAMAVGCALFVLLLWCSHAIASLVGPLALTTGGTHPATLAFWVTGLTAMFGVTSSAHASIAHAWLVFED
;
A
#
# COMPACT_ATOMS: atom_id res chain seq x y z
N MET A 1 -21.55 20.23 -18.27
CA MET A 1 -20.16 19.91 -17.91
C MET A 1 -20.18 18.94 -16.72
N SER A 2 -19.45 17.83 -16.78
CA SER A 2 -19.51 16.74 -15.78
C SER A 2 -18.58 17.01 -14.59
N PHE A 3 -18.96 16.55 -13.40
CA PHE A 3 -18.15 16.64 -12.17
C PHE A 3 -16.72 16.09 -12.37
N ALA A 4 -16.59 15.04 -13.17
CA ALA A 4 -15.30 14.46 -13.54
C ALA A 4 -14.41 15.44 -14.31
N THR A 5 -14.99 16.23 -15.22
CA THR A 5 -14.24 17.23 -16.01
C THR A 5 -13.80 18.42 -15.16
N MET A 6 -14.58 18.81 -14.15
CA MET A 6 -14.19 19.84 -13.19
C MET A 6 -13.09 19.36 -12.24
N LEU A 7 -13.16 18.11 -11.77
CA LEU A 7 -12.14 17.51 -10.91
C LEU A 7 -10.80 17.39 -11.65
N VAL A 8 -10.83 16.95 -12.91
CA VAL A 8 -9.63 16.86 -13.77
C VAL A 8 -9.03 18.23 -14.03
N ARG A 9 -9.86 19.25 -14.33
CA ARG A 9 -9.38 20.61 -14.55
C ARG A 9 -8.78 21.22 -13.29
N TRP A 10 -9.44 21.03 -12.15
CA TRP A 10 -8.95 21.48 -10.85
C TRP A 10 -7.64 20.80 -10.45
N LEU A 11 -7.50 19.50 -10.72
CA LEU A 11 -6.23 18.78 -10.55
C LEU A 11 -5.17 19.33 -11.51
N ALA A 12 -5.48 19.54 -12.79
CA ALA A 12 -4.52 20.05 -13.77
C ALA A 12 -4.01 21.46 -13.42
N GLU A 13 -4.90 22.36 -12.98
CA GLU A 13 -4.55 23.72 -12.55
C GLU A 13 -3.68 23.72 -11.28
N ARG A 14 -3.98 22.86 -10.32
CA ARG A 14 -3.22 22.77 -9.06
C ARG A 14 -1.82 22.18 -9.27
N LEU A 15 -1.60 21.47 -10.37
CA LEU A 15 -0.35 20.81 -10.71
C LEU A 15 0.53 21.59 -11.69
N SER A 16 -0.04 22.53 -12.43
CA SER A 16 0.69 23.40 -13.37
C SER A 16 1.27 24.67 -12.72
N GLY A 17 0.78 25.06 -11.52
CA GLY A 17 1.22 26.28 -10.81
C GLY A 17 2.64 26.29 -10.20
N HIS A 18 3.56 25.41 -10.58
CA HIS A 18 4.90 25.32 -9.94
C HIS A 18 6.07 25.88 -10.77
N ALA A 19 5.81 26.64 -11.83
CA ALA A 19 6.85 27.40 -12.51
C ALA A 19 6.92 28.84 -11.95
N ALA A 20 7.73 29.04 -10.90
CA ALA A 20 8.55 30.23 -10.62
C ALA A 20 8.65 30.56 -9.11
N THR A 21 9.85 30.39 -8.56
CA THR A 21 10.53 31.44 -7.77
C THR A 21 11.99 31.00 -7.58
N ALA A 22 12.86 31.54 -8.43
CA ALA A 22 14.30 31.36 -8.31
C ALA A 22 14.80 32.12 -7.07
N ARG A 23 15.22 31.40 -6.03
CA ARG A 23 15.94 31.96 -4.88
C ARG A 23 17.41 31.58 -4.98
N ARG A 24 18.26 32.60 -4.99
CA ARG A 24 19.73 32.58 -5.14
C ARG A 24 20.40 31.64 -4.12
N PRO A 25 21.36 30.76 -4.51
CA PRO A 25 22.03 29.87 -3.57
C PRO A 25 23.20 30.55 -2.83
N PRO A 26 23.41 30.27 -1.53
CA PRO A 26 24.62 30.64 -0.80
C PRO A 26 25.83 29.74 -1.17
N PRO A 27 27.08 30.17 -0.86
CA PRO A 27 28.28 29.57 -1.42
C PRO A 27 28.59 28.17 -0.86
N ALA A 28 29.17 27.35 -1.74
CA ALA A 28 29.39 25.93 -1.59
C ALA A 28 30.44 25.58 -0.53
N ALA A 29 30.05 24.72 0.41
CA ALA A 29 30.95 23.90 1.21
C ALA A 29 30.45 22.45 1.17
N PHE A 30 31.11 21.62 0.35
CA PHE A 30 31.25 20.15 0.43
C PHE A 30 30.13 19.26 1.01
N ALA A 31 28.86 19.63 0.85
CA ALA A 31 27.78 18.65 0.85
C ALA A 31 27.61 18.19 -0.60
N VAL A 32 27.82 16.90 -0.89
CA VAL A 32 27.27 16.30 -2.10
C VAL A 32 25.75 16.48 -1.99
N ALA A 33 25.23 17.56 -2.56
CA ALA A 33 23.84 17.93 -2.50
C ALA A 33 23.07 16.85 -3.25
N ARG A 34 22.59 15.84 -2.52
CA ARG A 34 21.79 14.77 -3.10
C ARG A 34 20.52 15.42 -3.64
N ARG A 35 20.41 15.46 -4.97
CA ARG A 35 19.27 16.01 -5.66
C ARG A 35 18.01 15.28 -5.18
N PRO A 36 16.90 15.99 -4.94
CA PRO A 36 15.63 15.33 -4.68
C PRO A 36 15.25 14.47 -5.89
N LEU A 37 14.74 13.26 -5.60
CA LEU A 37 14.16 12.39 -6.62
C LEU A 37 13.02 13.12 -7.32
N ARG A 38 12.83 12.81 -8.60
CA ARG A 38 11.80 13.43 -9.42
C ARG A 38 10.72 12.42 -9.76
N TRP A 39 9.47 12.86 -9.76
CA TRP A 39 8.39 12.05 -10.30
C TRP A 39 8.57 11.89 -11.80
N ARG A 40 8.44 10.65 -12.28
CA ARG A 40 8.50 10.34 -13.69
C ARG A 40 7.30 10.94 -14.42
N ALA A 41 7.52 11.66 -15.51
CA ALA A 41 6.45 12.21 -16.34
C ALA A 41 6.01 11.23 -17.45
N PRO A 42 4.72 11.15 -17.80
CA PRO A 42 3.58 11.77 -17.14
C PRO A 42 3.23 11.05 -15.82
N TRP A 43 3.23 11.81 -14.74
CA TRP A 43 3.16 11.31 -13.37
C TRP A 43 1.95 10.40 -13.11
N LEU A 44 0.74 10.85 -13.47
CA LEU A 44 -0.49 10.13 -13.16
C LEU A 44 -0.51 8.73 -13.79
N VAL A 45 0.00 8.60 -15.01
CA VAL A 45 0.04 7.33 -15.74
C VAL A 45 0.95 6.34 -15.03
N TRP A 46 2.14 6.78 -14.60
CA TRP A 46 3.08 5.91 -13.89
C TRP A 46 2.55 5.49 -12.52
N HIS A 47 1.80 6.35 -11.81
CA HIS A 47 1.14 5.97 -10.56
C HIS A 47 0.03 4.95 -10.78
N LEU A 48 -0.84 5.18 -11.78
CA LEU A 48 -1.94 4.25 -12.08
C LEU A 48 -1.40 2.90 -12.57
N LEU A 49 -0.45 2.92 -13.50
CA LEU A 49 0.16 1.71 -14.04
C LEU A 49 0.82 0.88 -12.94
N SER A 50 1.65 1.51 -12.09
CA SER A 50 2.28 0.81 -10.98
C SER A 50 1.26 0.33 -9.95
N TRP A 51 0.23 1.11 -9.63
CA TRP A 51 -0.82 0.70 -8.70
C TRP A 51 -1.60 -0.52 -9.22
N VAL A 52 -2.02 -0.51 -10.49
CA VAL A 52 -2.74 -1.63 -11.11
C VAL A 52 -1.84 -2.87 -11.20
N ALA A 53 -0.65 -2.73 -11.79
CA ALA A 53 0.26 -3.85 -12.00
C ALA A 53 0.65 -4.51 -10.66
N LEU A 54 0.99 -3.71 -9.65
CA LEU A 54 1.49 -4.24 -8.38
C LEU A 54 0.38 -4.77 -7.48
N THR A 55 -0.86 -4.29 -7.65
CA THR A 55 -2.04 -4.91 -7.04
C THR A 55 -2.27 -6.29 -7.65
N LEU A 56 -2.28 -6.40 -8.98
CA LEU A 56 -2.51 -7.69 -9.67
C LEU A 56 -1.38 -8.69 -9.40
N LEU A 57 -0.15 -8.24 -9.19
CA LEU A 57 0.98 -9.10 -8.83
C LEU A 57 1.04 -9.42 -7.32
N ALA A 58 0.14 -8.89 -6.50
CA ALA A 58 0.21 -9.12 -5.07
C ALA A 58 -0.11 -10.59 -4.72
N PRO A 59 0.74 -11.26 -3.93
CA PRO A 59 0.51 -12.64 -3.52
C PRO A 59 -0.88 -12.92 -2.96
N PRO A 60 -1.50 -12.07 -2.11
CA PRO A 60 -2.86 -12.32 -1.61
C PRO A 60 -3.93 -12.40 -2.70
N ILE A 61 -3.79 -11.65 -3.80
CA ILE A 61 -4.72 -11.71 -4.92
C ILE A 61 -4.64 -13.08 -5.60
N TRP A 62 -3.42 -13.58 -5.83
CA TRP A 62 -3.22 -14.89 -6.44
C TRP A 62 -3.58 -16.05 -5.52
N THR A 63 -3.21 -15.99 -4.24
CA THR A 63 -3.52 -17.08 -3.30
C THR A 63 -5.02 -17.19 -3.08
N ILE A 64 -5.71 -16.09 -2.75
CA ILE A 64 -7.16 -16.09 -2.54
C ILE A 64 -7.88 -16.41 -3.86
N GLY A 65 -7.48 -15.79 -4.97
CA GLY A 65 -8.07 -16.06 -6.28
C GLY A 65 -7.95 -17.52 -6.70
N THR A 66 -6.79 -18.15 -6.49
CA THR A 66 -6.58 -19.57 -6.79
C THR A 66 -7.43 -20.46 -5.88
N LEU A 67 -7.51 -20.16 -4.59
CA LEU A 67 -8.36 -20.90 -3.65
C LEU A 67 -9.83 -20.86 -4.09
N LEU A 68 -10.32 -19.68 -4.47
CA LEU A 68 -11.70 -19.50 -4.96
C LEU A 68 -11.95 -20.16 -6.33
N LEU A 69 -10.92 -20.35 -7.16
CA LEU A 69 -11.02 -21.08 -8.41
C LEU A 69 -11.06 -22.61 -8.19
N ILE A 70 -10.36 -23.12 -7.18
CA ILE A 70 -10.39 -24.53 -6.79
C ILE A 70 -11.75 -24.86 -6.18
N ASP A 71 -12.19 -24.04 -5.23
CA ASP A 71 -13.49 -24.17 -4.58
C ASP A 71 -14.10 -22.79 -4.35
N ALA A 72 -15.14 -22.48 -5.13
CA ALA A 72 -15.88 -21.25 -4.98
C ALA A 72 -16.85 -21.30 -3.79
N SER A 73 -17.10 -22.48 -3.22
CA SER A 73 -17.94 -22.63 -2.05
C SER A 73 -17.20 -22.09 -0.83
N SER A 74 -17.71 -21.00 -0.28
CA SER A 74 -17.23 -20.46 0.97
C SER A 74 -18.44 -19.98 1.76
N ASP A 75 -18.44 -20.30 3.05
CA ASP A 75 -19.44 -19.79 3.99
C ASP A 75 -19.36 -18.25 4.14
N GLN A 76 -18.27 -17.62 3.67
CA GLN A 76 -18.02 -16.19 3.78
C GLN A 76 -17.46 -15.58 2.47
N PRO A 77 -18.23 -15.52 1.37
CA PRO A 77 -17.74 -15.05 0.08
C PRO A 77 -17.33 -13.56 0.11
N LEU A 78 -18.05 -12.75 0.90
CA LEU A 78 -17.72 -11.34 1.09
C LEU A 78 -16.39 -11.13 1.82
N PHE A 79 -15.99 -12.05 2.71
CA PHE A 79 -14.71 -11.95 3.42
C PHE A 79 -13.55 -11.98 2.43
N TRP A 80 -13.54 -12.95 1.52
CA TRP A 80 -12.46 -13.10 0.54
C TRP A 80 -12.41 -11.95 -0.46
N MET A 81 -13.57 -11.47 -0.90
CA MET A 81 -13.67 -10.30 -1.77
C MET A 81 -13.09 -9.04 -1.10
N LEU A 82 -13.47 -8.79 0.16
CA LEU A 82 -12.95 -7.66 0.93
C LEU A 82 -11.47 -7.82 1.25
N ALA A 83 -11.00 -9.04 1.58
CA ALA A 83 -9.59 -9.33 1.81
C ALA A 83 -8.74 -8.99 0.58
N MET A 84 -9.20 -9.35 -0.63
CA MET A 84 -8.55 -8.93 -1.87
C MET A 84 -8.61 -7.41 -2.09
N ALA A 85 -9.74 -6.76 -1.78
CA ALA A 85 -9.92 -5.32 -1.92
C ALA A 85 -9.04 -4.48 -0.98
N ILE A 86 -8.59 -5.02 0.15
CA ILE A 86 -7.64 -4.34 1.04
C ILE A 86 -6.33 -4.01 0.32
N VAL A 87 -5.85 -4.90 -0.56
CA VAL A 87 -4.57 -4.74 -1.27
C VAL A 87 -4.50 -3.43 -2.08
N PRO A 88 -5.42 -3.16 -3.03
CA PRO A 88 -5.39 -1.89 -3.78
C PRO A 88 -5.63 -0.68 -2.86
N VAL A 89 -6.47 -0.79 -1.83
CA VAL A 89 -6.76 0.32 -0.91
C VAL A 89 -5.51 0.71 -0.11
N ALA A 90 -4.82 -0.27 0.49
CA ALA A 90 -3.62 -0.04 1.28
C ALA A 90 -2.48 0.54 0.45
N ASN A 91 -2.22 -0.04 -0.73
CA ASN A 91 -1.20 0.46 -1.64
C ASN A 91 -1.55 1.85 -2.20
N GLY A 92 -2.82 2.11 -2.52
CA GLY A 92 -3.29 3.42 -2.96
C GLY A 92 -3.12 4.50 -1.89
N ALA A 93 -3.49 4.18 -0.64
CA ALA A 93 -3.29 5.08 0.51
C ALA A 93 -1.80 5.41 0.72
N ALA A 94 -0.92 4.42 0.58
CA ALA A 94 0.53 4.62 0.67
C ALA A 94 1.05 5.55 -0.44
N ILE A 95 0.61 5.38 -1.68
CA ILE A 95 0.97 6.26 -2.80
C ILE A 95 0.53 7.71 -2.54
N VAL A 96 -0.71 7.91 -2.06
CA VAL A 96 -1.23 9.25 -1.72
C VAL A 96 -0.42 9.87 -0.58
N ALA A 97 -0.14 9.11 0.48
CA ALA A 97 0.67 9.57 1.60
C ALA A 97 2.10 9.92 1.16
N ALA A 98 2.72 9.09 0.31
CA ALA A 98 4.05 9.35 -0.24
C ALA A 98 4.06 10.60 -1.12
N ASN A 99 3.02 10.82 -1.91
CA ASN A 99 2.89 12.03 -2.69
C ASN A 99 2.79 13.28 -1.80
N GLN A 100 1.88 13.26 -0.82
CA GLN A 100 1.73 14.37 0.14
C GLN A 100 3.03 14.64 0.90
N ARG A 101 3.71 13.59 1.35
CA ARG A 101 5.00 13.71 2.04
C ARG A 101 6.07 14.28 1.12
N HIS A 102 6.20 13.78 -0.11
CA HIS A 102 7.20 14.23 -1.07
C HIS A 102 7.02 15.72 -1.43
N HIS A 103 5.77 16.18 -1.54
CA HIS A 103 5.48 17.61 -1.73
C HIS A 103 5.96 18.49 -0.57
N ARG A 104 5.88 18.00 0.68
CA ARG A 104 6.31 18.76 1.88
C ARG A 104 7.80 18.60 2.19
N ARG A 105 8.34 17.40 1.98
CA ARG A 105 9.71 16.99 2.26
C ARG A 105 10.16 15.98 1.20
N PRO A 106 10.82 16.44 0.13
CA PRO A 106 11.23 15.58 -0.97
C PRO A 106 12.14 14.44 -0.52
N PHE A 107 11.93 13.27 -1.13
CA PHE A 107 12.78 12.11 -0.93
C PHE A 107 14.06 12.26 -1.76
N THR A 108 15.18 11.79 -1.21
CA THR A 108 16.51 11.82 -1.87
C THR A 108 17.05 10.43 -2.20
N ARG A 109 16.34 9.36 -1.80
CA ARG A 109 16.72 7.96 -2.06
C ARG A 109 15.48 7.09 -2.27
N ARG A 110 15.53 6.20 -3.26
CA ARG A 110 14.41 5.30 -3.60
C ARG A 110 14.13 4.30 -2.48
N SER A 111 15.16 3.85 -1.77
CA SER A 111 14.99 2.98 -0.59
C SER A 111 14.19 3.64 0.53
N THR A 112 14.35 4.95 0.75
CA THR A 112 13.56 5.69 1.74
C THR A 112 12.10 5.83 1.32
N VAL A 113 11.84 5.99 0.01
CA VAL A 113 10.48 5.96 -0.55
C VAL A 113 9.86 4.59 -0.32
N ALA A 114 10.56 3.52 -0.71
CA ALA A 114 10.07 2.15 -0.59
C ALA A 114 9.75 1.76 0.85
N LEU A 115 10.64 2.08 1.80
CA LEU A 115 10.38 1.86 3.22
C LEU A 115 9.15 2.64 3.70
N TYR A 116 9.02 3.91 3.30
CA TYR A 116 7.87 4.72 3.69
C TYR A 116 6.56 4.16 3.13
N LEU A 117 6.52 3.82 1.85
CA LEU A 117 5.38 3.16 1.21
C LEU A 117 5.03 1.86 1.93
N PHE A 118 6.03 1.04 2.23
CA PHE A 118 5.86 -0.23 2.90
C PHE A 118 5.22 -0.07 4.28
N PHE A 119 5.75 0.82 5.13
CA PHE A 119 5.19 1.02 6.46
C PHE A 119 3.76 1.57 6.44
N VAL A 120 3.46 2.50 5.53
CA VAL A 120 2.09 3.04 5.40
C VAL A 120 1.14 1.97 4.87
N ALA A 121 1.51 1.25 3.81
CA ALA A 121 0.68 0.20 3.22
C ALA A 121 0.49 -0.97 4.20
N MET A 122 1.54 -1.41 4.88
CA MET A 122 1.46 -2.46 5.90
C MET A 122 0.52 -2.02 7.02
N ALA A 123 0.70 -0.82 7.59
CA ALA A 123 -0.15 -0.36 8.69
C ALA A 123 -1.63 -0.29 8.29
N VAL A 124 -1.94 0.28 7.12
CA VAL A 124 -3.31 0.34 6.59
C VAL A 124 -3.85 -1.05 6.30
N GLY A 125 -3.06 -1.91 5.64
CA GLY A 125 -3.45 -3.26 5.28
C GLY A 125 -3.74 -4.13 6.49
N CYS A 126 -2.87 -4.11 7.49
CA CYS A 126 -3.07 -4.83 8.75
C CYS A 126 -4.25 -4.30 9.54
N ALA A 127 -4.42 -2.98 9.65
CA ALA A 127 -5.56 -2.40 10.36
C ALA A 127 -6.89 -2.83 9.70
N LEU A 128 -6.97 -2.74 8.38
CA LEU A 128 -8.16 -3.17 7.63
C LEU A 128 -8.39 -4.68 7.72
N PHE A 129 -7.32 -5.48 7.70
CA PHE A 129 -7.44 -6.93 7.78
C PHE A 129 -7.88 -7.40 9.17
N VAL A 130 -7.34 -6.81 10.25
CA VAL A 130 -7.82 -7.05 11.62
C VAL A 130 -9.27 -6.64 11.77
N LEU A 131 -9.64 -5.46 11.24
CA LEU A 131 -11.03 -5.01 11.25
C LEU A 131 -11.94 -5.98 10.49
N LEU A 132 -11.50 -6.49 9.35
CA LEU A 132 -12.25 -7.47 8.57
C LEU A 132 -12.42 -8.77 9.34
N LEU A 133 -11.34 -9.33 9.94
CA LEU A 133 -11.40 -10.52 10.79
C LEU A 133 -12.37 -10.34 11.96
N TRP A 134 -12.35 -9.16 12.59
CA TRP A 134 -13.21 -8.82 13.71
C TRP A 134 -14.69 -8.75 13.28
N CYS A 135 -15.01 -7.96 12.25
CA CYS A 135 -16.38 -7.75 11.80
C CYS A 135 -17.02 -9.01 11.19
N SER A 136 -16.23 -9.83 10.50
CA SER A 136 -16.70 -11.09 9.91
C SER A 136 -16.78 -12.25 10.90
N HIS A 137 -16.28 -12.07 12.13
CA HIS A 137 -16.11 -13.14 13.12
C HIS A 137 -15.30 -14.34 12.56
N ALA A 138 -14.48 -14.12 11.53
CA ALA A 138 -13.72 -15.16 10.82
C ALA A 138 -12.51 -15.68 11.62
N ILE A 139 -12.21 -15.07 12.77
CA ILE A 139 -11.12 -15.50 13.65
C ILE A 139 -11.30 -16.98 14.05
N ALA A 140 -12.52 -17.37 14.43
CA ALA A 140 -12.78 -18.74 14.88
C ALA A 140 -12.62 -19.75 13.74
N SER A 141 -13.08 -19.43 12.53
CA SER A 141 -12.99 -20.34 11.37
C SER A 141 -11.58 -20.43 10.79
N LEU A 142 -10.85 -19.32 10.71
CA LEU A 142 -9.52 -19.27 10.08
C LEU A 142 -8.38 -19.65 11.04
N VAL A 143 -8.49 -19.26 12.31
CA VAL A 143 -7.41 -19.42 13.29
C VAL A 143 -7.70 -20.49 14.33
N GLY A 144 -8.98 -20.80 14.58
CA GLY A 144 -9.39 -21.84 15.53
C GLY A 144 -8.69 -23.19 15.31
N PRO A 145 -8.60 -23.71 14.06
CA PRO A 145 -7.89 -24.96 13.79
C PRO A 145 -6.39 -24.91 14.09
N LEU A 146 -5.77 -23.73 14.03
CA LEU A 146 -4.34 -23.52 14.30
C LEU A 146 -4.06 -23.29 15.79
N ALA A 147 -5.06 -22.87 16.56
CA ALA A 147 -4.97 -22.55 17.97
C ALA A 147 -5.33 -23.74 18.89
N LEU A 148 -5.41 -24.96 18.36
CA LEU A 148 -5.70 -26.17 19.14
C LEU A 148 -4.60 -26.40 20.20
N THR A 149 -4.91 -26.12 21.46
CA THR A 149 -4.02 -26.45 22.60
C THR A 149 -4.75 -27.28 23.65
N THR A 150 -4.11 -28.38 24.05
CA THR A 150 -4.45 -29.14 25.26
C THR A 150 -3.97 -28.36 26.48
N GLY A 151 -4.83 -27.51 27.05
CA GLY A 151 -4.60 -26.89 28.35
C GLY A 151 -4.53 -25.37 28.32
N GLY A 152 -5.66 -24.71 28.61
CA GLY A 152 -5.81 -23.38 29.22
C GLY A 152 -5.23 -22.13 28.52
N THR A 153 -4.33 -22.29 27.55
CA THR A 153 -3.54 -21.21 26.91
C THR A 153 -4.15 -20.71 25.60
N HIS A 154 -5.35 -21.19 25.27
CA HIS A 154 -6.06 -20.92 24.01
C HIS A 154 -6.12 -19.43 23.61
N PRO A 155 -6.35 -18.45 24.51
CA PRO A 155 -6.41 -17.03 24.11
C PRO A 155 -5.06 -16.46 23.64
N ALA A 156 -3.95 -16.85 24.29
CA ALA A 156 -2.62 -16.34 23.97
C ALA A 156 -2.12 -16.90 22.62
N THR A 157 -2.35 -18.19 22.39
CA THR A 157 -2.02 -18.85 21.12
C THR A 157 -2.85 -18.27 19.96
N LEU A 158 -4.13 -17.97 20.19
CA LEU A 158 -4.98 -17.35 19.19
C LEU A 158 -4.50 -15.93 18.84
N ALA A 159 -4.15 -15.10 19.82
CA ALA A 159 -3.60 -13.77 19.57
C ALA A 159 -2.28 -13.82 18.77
N PHE A 160 -1.42 -14.79 19.06
CA PHE A 160 -0.18 -15.02 18.30
C PHE A 160 -0.47 -15.32 16.82
N TRP A 161 -1.38 -16.26 16.54
CA TRP A 161 -1.72 -16.63 15.17
C TRP A 161 -2.44 -15.51 14.41
N VAL A 162 -3.36 -14.79 15.06
CA VAL A 162 -4.02 -13.62 14.44
C VAL A 162 -2.98 -12.55 14.08
N THR A 163 -2.04 -12.28 14.98
CA THR A 163 -0.96 -11.33 14.74
C THR A 163 -0.06 -11.79 13.61
N GLY A 164 0.34 -13.07 13.60
CA GLY A 164 1.15 -13.66 12.54
C GLY A 164 0.47 -13.63 11.18
N LEU A 165 -0.79 -14.03 11.09
CA LEU A 165 -1.59 -14.00 9.87
C LEU A 165 -1.75 -12.57 9.34
N THR A 166 -2.05 -11.63 10.24
CA THR A 166 -2.19 -10.20 9.91
C THR A 166 -0.87 -9.62 9.39
N ALA A 167 0.25 -9.90 10.07
CA ALA A 167 1.56 -9.44 9.66
C ALA A 167 1.95 -10.04 8.30
N MET A 168 1.73 -11.34 8.10
CA MET A 168 1.99 -12.02 6.83
C MET A 168 1.16 -11.40 5.70
N PHE A 169 -0.14 -11.14 5.93
CA PHE A 169 -1.00 -10.47 4.96
C PHE A 169 -0.49 -9.07 4.62
N GLY A 170 -0.16 -8.27 5.63
CA GLY A 170 0.39 -6.92 5.45
C GLY A 170 1.70 -6.91 4.67
N VAL A 171 2.64 -7.79 5.01
CA VAL A 171 3.94 -7.90 4.34
C VAL A 171 3.78 -8.32 2.88
N THR A 172 3.04 -9.42 2.63
CA THR A 172 2.86 -9.95 1.28
C THR A 172 2.04 -9.03 0.38
N SER A 173 1.10 -8.25 0.92
CA SER A 173 0.33 -7.28 0.14
C SER A 173 1.10 -6.01 -0.25
N SER A 174 2.22 -5.70 0.42
CA SER A 174 2.84 -4.37 0.34
C SER A 174 4.34 -4.36 -0.01
N ALA A 175 5.11 -5.38 0.35
CA ALA A 175 6.57 -5.36 0.24
C ALA A 175 7.05 -5.22 -1.21
N HIS A 176 6.56 -6.09 -2.11
CA HIS A 176 6.91 -6.05 -3.53
C HIS A 176 6.42 -4.75 -4.18
N ALA A 177 5.19 -4.31 -3.84
CA ALA A 177 4.59 -3.12 -4.40
C ALA A 177 5.38 -1.86 -4.03
N SER A 178 5.80 -1.76 -2.77
CA SER A 178 6.53 -0.59 -2.26
C SER A 178 7.92 -0.47 -2.90
N ILE A 179 8.61 -1.60 -3.07
CA ILE A 179 9.89 -1.66 -3.77
C ILE A 179 9.67 -1.33 -5.25
N ALA A 180 8.85 -2.08 -5.97
CA ALA A 180 8.70 -1.87 -7.41
C ALA A 180 8.18 -0.46 -7.76
N HIS A 181 7.21 0.09 -7.00
CA HIS A 181 6.69 1.43 -7.22
C HIS A 181 7.78 2.50 -7.09
N ALA A 182 8.63 2.41 -6.05
CA ALA A 182 9.69 3.38 -5.83
C ALA A 182 10.74 3.40 -6.96
N TRP A 183 10.91 2.30 -7.71
CA TRP A 183 11.83 2.23 -8.85
C TRP A 183 11.16 2.56 -10.19
N LEU A 184 9.86 2.29 -10.33
CA LEU A 184 9.12 2.58 -11.56
C LEU A 184 8.78 4.07 -11.71
N VAL A 185 8.50 4.74 -10.60
CA VAL A 185 7.81 6.04 -10.60
C VAL A 185 8.75 7.21 -10.26
N PHE A 186 9.93 6.93 -9.68
CA PHE A 186 10.95 7.95 -9.43
C PHE A 186 12.13 7.86 -10.40
N GLU A 187 12.61 9.04 -10.80
CA GLU A 187 13.82 9.29 -11.57
C GLU A 187 14.85 10.04 -10.70
N ASP A 188 16.13 9.95 -11.09
CA ASP A 188 17.27 10.59 -10.40
C ASP A 188 17.55 12.02 -10.90
#